data_AF-A0A1F5WGJ8-F1
#
_entry.id   AF-A0A1F5WGJ8-F1
#
_cell.length_a   1.000
_cell.length_b   1.000
_cell.length_c   1.000
_cell.angle_alpha   90.00
_cell.angle_beta   90.00
_cell.angle_gamma   90.00
#
_symmetry.space_group_name_H-M   'P 1'
#
loop_
_entity.id
_entity.type
_entity.pdbx_description
1 polymer ?
#
loop_
_entity_poly.entity_id
_entity_poly.type
_entity_poly.pdbx_seq_one_letter_code
_entity_poly.pdbx_strand_id
1 'polypeptide(L)'
;MKQKDIKQFIDFFHDTALRIRKQKPRIARGKDGKLVKRALTLFSRQQLEMLAVWFLAKKTKLSPTIGAMLSDVVLEELSRKMRSSSFWNDLDTLSERYFPRPINTLPLKTKHRQAFSLNTH
;
A
#
# COMPACT_ATOMS: atom_id res chain seq x y z
N MET A 1 15.34 6.80 11.84
CA MET A 1 13.95 6.70 11.35
C MET A 1 13.22 8.00 11.65
N LYS A 2 12.71 8.72 10.65
CA LYS A 2 12.30 10.13 10.82
C LYS A 2 10.82 10.18 11.22
N GLN A 3 10.45 10.96 12.24
CA GLN A 3 9.05 11.16 12.67
C GLN A 3 8.11 11.55 11.51
N LYS A 4 8.66 12.13 10.44
CA LYS A 4 7.94 12.42 9.19
C LYS A 4 7.29 11.18 8.56
N ASP A 5 7.95 10.02 8.58
CA ASP A 5 7.45 8.80 7.93
C ASP A 5 6.20 8.26 8.65
N ILE A 6 6.19 8.35 9.98
CA ILE A 6 5.04 7.94 10.81
C ILE A 6 3.84 8.83 10.52
N LYS A 7 4.04 10.16 10.48
CA LYS A 7 2.97 11.12 10.19
C LYS A 7 2.41 10.90 8.78
N GLN A 8 3.29 10.80 7.78
CA GLN A 8 2.90 10.55 6.39
C GLN A 8 2.08 9.27 6.23
N PHE A 9 2.48 8.18 6.90
CA PHE A 9 1.71 6.95 6.86
C PHE A 9 0.34 7.09 7.53
N ILE A 10 0.26 7.75 8.68
CA ILE A 10 -1.01 7.96 9.40
C ILE A 10 -1.98 8.80 8.55
N ASP A 11 -1.48 9.88 7.93
CA ASP A 11 -2.27 10.73 7.02
C ASP A 11 -2.75 9.91 5.80
N PHE A 12 -1.85 9.10 5.20
CA PHE A 12 -2.21 8.20 4.10
C PHE A 12 -3.28 7.17 4.50
N PHE A 13 -3.15 6.56 5.67
CA PHE A 13 -4.12 5.58 6.19
C PHE A 13 -5.49 6.23 6.37
N HIS A 14 -5.51 7.46 6.90
CA HIS A 14 -6.73 8.24 7.06
C HIS A 14 -7.45 8.47 5.73
N ASP A 15 -6.73 8.97 4.74
CA ASP A 15 -7.29 9.29 3.43
C ASP A 15 -7.72 8.04 2.67
N THR A 16 -6.96 6.95 2.81
CA THR A 16 -7.30 5.66 2.21
C THR A 16 -8.58 5.07 2.81
N ALA A 17 -8.75 5.14 4.13
CA ALA A 17 -9.95 4.63 4.79
C ALA A 17 -11.20 5.43 4.38
N LEU A 18 -11.06 6.74 4.26
CA LEU A 18 -12.10 7.60 3.69
C LEU A 18 -12.42 7.24 2.24
N ARG A 19 -11.41 7.00 1.40
CA ARG A 19 -11.61 6.69 -0.01
C ARG A 19 -12.26 5.32 -0.25
N ILE A 20 -11.82 4.29 0.47
CA ILE A 20 -12.26 2.90 0.24
C ILE A 20 -13.55 2.60 1.01
N ARG A 21 -13.61 2.95 2.29
CA ARG A 21 -14.72 2.56 3.17
C ARG A 21 -15.70 3.70 3.45
N LYS A 22 -15.42 4.92 2.96
CA LYS A 22 -16.21 6.12 3.27
C LYS A 22 -16.38 6.36 4.78
N GLN A 23 -15.43 5.85 5.57
CA GLN A 23 -15.47 5.90 7.02
C GLN A 23 -14.19 6.53 7.56
N LYS A 24 -14.34 7.46 8.51
CA LYS A 24 -13.20 8.04 9.23
C LYS A 24 -12.59 6.98 10.16
N PRO A 25 -11.31 6.62 9.97
CA PRO A 25 -10.66 5.68 10.87
C PRO A 25 -10.45 6.33 12.23
N ARG A 26 -10.60 5.54 13.30
CA ARG A 26 -10.31 6.01 14.66
C ARG A 26 -8.81 5.90 14.90
N ILE A 27 -8.12 7.04 14.88
CA ILE A 27 -6.67 7.11 15.07
C ILE A 27 -6.39 7.64 16.48
N ALA A 28 -5.79 6.80 17.32
CA ALA A 28 -5.33 7.15 18.65
C ALA A 28 -3.90 7.72 18.58
N ARG A 29 -3.79 9.05 18.68
CA ARG A 29 -2.49 9.74 18.73
C ARG A 29 -1.60 9.14 19.84
N GLY A 30 -0.33 8.96 19.53
CA GLY A 30 0.64 8.32 20.43
C GLY A 30 0.63 6.79 20.36
N LYS A 31 -0.52 6.14 20.64
CA LYS A 31 -0.62 4.66 20.61
C LYS A 31 -0.38 4.11 19.20
N ASP A 32 -1.10 4.62 18.22
CA ASP A 32 -0.92 4.20 16.82
C ASP A 32 0.45 4.65 16.28
N GLY A 33 0.95 5.80 16.73
CA GLY A 33 2.31 6.25 16.39
C GLY A 33 3.40 5.27 16.84
N LYS A 34 3.25 4.66 18.03
CA LYS A 34 4.17 3.61 18.50
C LYS A 34 4.05 2.33 17.67
N LEU A 35 2.84 1.94 17.26
CA LEU A 35 2.60 0.77 16.42
C LEU A 35 3.20 0.96 15.02
N VAL A 36 2.95 2.09 14.37
CA VAL A 36 3.55 2.44 13.08
C VAL A 36 5.07 2.51 13.18
N LYS A 37 5.60 3.08 14.27
CA LYS A 37 7.04 3.09 14.51
C LYS A 37 7.63 1.68 14.55
N ARG A 38 6.96 0.73 15.22
CA ARG A 38 7.41 -0.68 15.24
C ARG A 38 7.29 -1.30 13.86
N ALA A 39 6.18 -1.10 13.16
CA ALA A 39 5.97 -1.68 11.84
C ALA A 39 6.99 -1.17 10.80
N LEU A 40 7.40 0.11 10.88
CA LEU A 40 8.45 0.71 10.04
C LEU A 40 9.86 0.13 10.29
N THR A 41 10.06 -0.65 11.35
CA THR A 41 11.33 -1.41 11.55
C THR A 41 11.35 -2.72 10.77
N LEU A 42 10.17 -3.23 10.39
CA LEU A 42 10.01 -4.50 9.68
C LEU A 42 9.67 -4.30 8.20
N PHE A 43 8.98 -3.21 7.88
CA PHE A 43 8.47 -2.91 6.54
C PHE A 43 8.87 -1.49 6.12
N SER A 44 9.07 -1.30 4.81
CA SER A 44 9.22 0.04 4.25
C SER A 44 7.90 0.82 4.32
N ARG A 45 7.97 2.15 4.22
CA ARG A 45 6.77 3.02 4.19
C ARG A 45 5.80 2.61 3.08
N GLN A 46 6.34 2.37 1.88
CA GLN A 46 5.55 1.96 0.72
C GLN A 46 4.89 0.60 0.93
N GLN A 47 5.58 -0.35 1.57
CA GLN A 47 4.97 -1.63 1.96
C GLN A 47 3.81 -1.38 2.92
N LEU A 48 3.98 -0.56 3.97
CA LEU A 48 2.89 -0.24 4.89
C LEU A 48 1.69 0.43 4.20
N GLU A 49 1.94 1.35 3.28
CA GLU A 49 0.88 2.00 2.48
C GLU A 49 0.09 0.95 1.67
N MET A 50 0.77 0.04 1.00
CA MET A 50 0.14 -1.08 0.28
C MET A 50 -0.68 -1.96 1.23
N LEU A 51 -0.15 -2.28 2.40
CA LEU A 51 -0.85 -3.05 3.43
C LEU A 51 -2.12 -2.36 3.91
N ALA A 52 -2.09 -1.04 4.08
CA ALA A 52 -3.26 -0.25 4.43
C ALA A 52 -4.35 -0.37 3.36
N VAL A 53 -3.99 -0.25 2.08
CA VAL A 53 -4.93 -0.40 0.96
C VAL A 53 -5.55 -1.80 0.97
N TRP A 54 -4.74 -2.86 1.08
CA TRP A 54 -5.27 -4.23 1.12
C TRP A 54 -6.17 -4.49 2.31
N PHE A 55 -5.77 -4.07 3.51
CA PHE A 55 -6.57 -4.22 4.71
C PHE A 55 -7.91 -3.51 4.57
N LEU A 56 -7.89 -2.27 4.08
CA LEU A 56 -9.10 -1.47 3.91
C LEU A 56 -10.01 -2.03 2.81
N ALA A 57 -9.46 -2.58 1.73
CA ALA A 57 -10.22 -3.16 0.62
C ALA A 57 -10.78 -4.57 0.92
N LYS A 58 -9.98 -5.46 1.55
CA LYS A 58 -10.32 -6.88 1.72
C LYS A 58 -10.90 -7.22 3.08
N LYS A 59 -10.52 -6.49 4.15
CA LYS A 59 -10.95 -6.79 5.52
C LYS A 59 -12.10 -5.89 5.98
N THR A 60 -13.13 -5.73 5.14
CA THR A 60 -14.26 -4.81 5.37
C THR A 60 -15.01 -5.06 6.69
N LYS A 61 -14.97 -6.30 7.20
CA LYS A 61 -15.57 -6.69 8.49
C LYS A 61 -14.80 -6.22 9.72
N LEU A 62 -13.51 -5.89 9.59
CA LEU A 62 -12.67 -5.42 10.69
C LEU A 62 -12.76 -3.90 10.82
N SER A 63 -12.57 -3.36 12.02
CA SER A 63 -12.54 -1.91 12.22
C SER A 63 -11.43 -1.25 11.38
N PRO A 64 -11.65 -0.08 10.76
CA PRO A 64 -10.61 0.64 10.03
C PRO A 64 -9.66 1.34 11.01
N THR A 65 -8.89 0.57 11.78
CA THR A 65 -7.92 1.09 12.74
C THR A 65 -6.54 0.53 12.45
N ILE A 66 -5.51 1.32 12.72
CA ILE A 66 -4.10 0.90 12.55
C ILE A 66 -3.80 -0.31 13.45
N GLY A 67 -4.34 -0.33 14.66
CA GLY A 67 -4.22 -1.48 15.56
C GLY A 67 -4.85 -2.76 15.01
N ALA A 68 -6.01 -2.70 14.34
CA ALA A 68 -6.61 -3.88 13.73
C ALA A 68 -5.78 -4.37 12.52
N MET A 69 -5.25 -3.45 11.71
CA MET A 69 -4.36 -3.77 10.60
C MET A 69 -3.06 -4.44 11.07
N LEU A 70 -2.51 -3.98 12.20
CA LEU A 70 -1.27 -4.50 12.79
C LEU A 70 -1.51 -5.53 13.90
N SER A 71 -2.70 -6.13 13.93
CA SER A 71 -2.96 -7.23 14.87
C SER A 71 -2.21 -8.48 14.44
N ASP A 72 -1.77 -9.30 15.40
CA ASP A 72 -0.97 -10.50 15.12
C ASP A 72 -1.67 -11.43 14.13
N VAL A 73 -2.99 -11.58 14.22
CA VAL A 73 -3.80 -12.38 13.29
C VAL A 73 -3.71 -11.86 11.86
N VAL A 74 -3.83 -10.53 11.68
CA VAL A 74 -3.74 -9.92 10.35
C VAL A 74 -2.31 -9.97 9.83
N LEU A 75 -1.31 -9.74 10.69
CA LEU A 75 0.10 -9.82 10.32
C LEU A 75 0.53 -11.25 9.97
N GLU A 76 -0.02 -12.27 10.64
CA GLU A 76 0.27 -13.67 10.34
C GLU A 76 -0.37 -14.08 9.01
N GLU A 77 -1.64 -13.75 8.79
CA GLU A 77 -2.31 -13.98 7.50
C GLU A 77 -1.57 -13.27 6.37
N LEU A 78 -1.15 -12.03 6.63
CA LEU A 78 -0.39 -11.23 5.71
C LEU A 78 0.97 -11.87 5.42
N SER A 79 1.71 -12.29 6.44
CA SER A 79 3.02 -12.93 6.29
C SER A 79 2.93 -14.22 5.47
N ARG A 80 1.85 -14.99 5.65
CA ARG A 80 1.55 -16.17 4.82
C ARG A 80 1.30 -15.79 3.37
N LYS A 81 0.54 -14.72 3.12
CA LYS A 81 0.22 -14.23 1.76
C LYS A 81 1.41 -13.57 1.08
N MET A 82 2.23 -12.79 1.80
CA MET A 82 3.42 -12.10 1.30
C MET A 82 4.50 -13.05 0.74
N ARG A 83 4.50 -14.31 1.19
CA ARG A 83 5.36 -15.36 0.62
C ARG A 83 4.94 -15.79 -0.79
N SER A 84 3.72 -15.45 -1.21
CA SER A 84 3.24 -15.68 -2.57
C SER A 84 3.52 -14.47 -3.46
N SER A 85 4.17 -14.69 -4.60
CA SER A 85 4.36 -13.64 -5.63
C SER A 85 3.03 -13.10 -6.15
N SER A 86 1.98 -13.93 -6.20
CA SER A 86 0.64 -13.51 -6.63
C SER A 86 0.00 -12.47 -5.72
N PHE A 87 0.36 -12.47 -4.43
CA PHE A 87 -0.18 -11.50 -3.47
C PHE A 87 0.25 -10.08 -3.78
N TRP A 88 1.50 -9.90 -4.22
CA TRP A 88 2.03 -8.61 -4.60
C TRP A 88 1.36 -8.08 -5.87
N ASN A 89 1.07 -8.94 -6.85
CA ASN A 89 0.32 -8.57 -8.06
C ASN A 89 -1.13 -8.18 -7.76
N ASP A 90 -1.81 -8.93 -6.88
CA ASP A 90 -3.17 -8.58 -6.43
C ASP A 90 -3.20 -7.23 -5.70
N LEU A 91 -2.17 -6.98 -4.89
CA LEU A 91 -1.97 -5.71 -4.18
C LEU A 91 -1.73 -4.56 -5.15
N ASP A 92 -0.88 -4.77 -6.15
CA ASP A 92 -0.55 -3.76 -7.15
C ASP A 92 -1.82 -3.40 -7.94
N THR A 93 -2.58 -4.39 -8.39
CA THR A 93 -3.88 -4.24 -9.06
C THR A 93 -4.89 -3.48 -8.19
N LEU A 94 -4.97 -3.79 -6.89
CA LEU A 94 -5.83 -3.06 -5.95
C LEU A 94 -5.37 -1.62 -5.76
N SER A 95 -4.05 -1.40 -5.66
CA SER A 95 -3.48 -0.08 -5.49
C SER A 95 -3.71 0.79 -6.72
N GLU A 96 -3.54 0.26 -7.94
CA GLU A 96 -3.84 0.97 -9.19
C GLU A 96 -5.32 1.31 -9.31
N ARG A 97 -6.21 0.40 -8.88
CA ARG A 97 -7.65 0.61 -8.92
C ARG A 97 -8.11 1.74 -8.01
N TYR A 98 -7.56 1.83 -6.80
CA TYR A 98 -7.96 2.85 -5.83
C TYR A 98 -7.09 4.11 -5.88
N PHE A 99 -5.87 4.02 -6.40
CA PHE A 99 -4.91 5.11 -6.55
C PHE A 99 -4.25 5.01 -7.92
N PRO A 100 -4.98 5.31 -9.01
CA PRO A 100 -4.37 5.37 -10.33
C PRO A 100 -3.30 6.45 -10.29
N ARG A 101 -2.03 6.06 -10.36
CA ARG A 101 -0.93 7.01 -10.42
C ARG A 101 -1.07 7.76 -11.74
N PRO A 102 -1.05 9.11 -11.76
CA PRO A 102 -0.95 9.82 -13.03
C PRO A 102 0.38 9.43 -13.69
N ILE A 103 0.31 8.91 -14.90
CA ILE A 103 1.42 8.37 -15.72
C ILE A 103 2.48 9.44 -16.09
N ASN A 104 2.43 10.65 -15.53
CA ASN A 104 3.13 11.82 -16.06
C ASN A 104 4.48 12.20 -15.41
N THR A 105 5.16 11.32 -14.65
CA THR A 105 6.50 11.68 -14.12
C THR A 105 7.49 10.51 -14.00
N LEU A 106 7.54 9.61 -14.99
CA LEU A 106 8.75 8.83 -15.21
C LEU A 106 9.18 8.97 -16.68
N PRO A 107 10.36 9.55 -16.97
CA PRO A 107 10.91 9.47 -18.32
C PRO A 107 11.19 7.99 -18.59
N LEU A 108 10.44 7.43 -19.53
CA LEU A 108 10.69 6.12 -20.12
C LEU A 108 12.12 6.08 -20.64
N LYS A 109 13.06 5.62 -19.80
CA LYS A 109 14.40 5.26 -20.24
C LYS A 109 14.32 3.93 -20.98
N THR A 110 14.23 4.11 -22.30
CA THR A 110 15.07 3.47 -23.32
C THR A 110 14.82 2.00 -23.65
N LYS A 111 14.15 1.84 -24.81
CA LYS A 111 14.50 1.00 -25.96
C LYS A 111 15.29 -0.29 -25.67
N HIS A 112 14.60 -1.42 -25.83
CA HIS A 112 15.17 -2.59 -26.48
C HIS A 112 14.03 -3.43 -27.07
N ARG A 113 13.88 -3.45 -28.40
CA ARG A 113 14.29 -4.56 -29.26
C ARG A 113 13.85 -4.31 -30.71
N GLN A 114 14.79 -4.57 -31.60
CA GLN A 114 14.74 -4.50 -33.06
C GLN A 114 13.75 -5.50 -33.67
N ALA A 115 13.36 -5.20 -34.92
CA ALA A 115 13.04 -6.07 -36.06
C ALA A 115 11.79 -5.53 -36.81
N PHE A 116 11.62 -5.55 -38.13
CA PHE A 116 12.42 -5.75 -39.33
C PHE A 116 11.47 -5.39 -40.52
N SER A 117 12.03 -5.13 -41.71
CA SER A 117 11.36 -5.08 -43.05
C SER A 117 10.45 -3.89 -43.37
N LEU A 118 10.77 -3.03 -44.37
CA LEU A 118 10.83 -3.18 -45.84
C LEU A 118 9.48 -2.84 -46.53
N ASN A 119 9.52 -1.79 -47.38
CA ASN A 119 8.89 -1.62 -48.71
C ASN A 119 8.59 -0.12 -48.94
N THR A 120 9.37 0.59 -49.78
CA THR A 120 9.19 0.78 -51.24
C THR A 120 7.79 1.24 -51.65
N HIS A 121 7.65 2.53 -51.98
CA HIS A 121 7.39 3.03 -53.34
C HIS A 121 7.68 4.53 -53.43
#